data_AF-A0A6L7YZB4-F1
#
_entry.id   AF-A0A6L7YZB4-F1
#
_cell.length_a   1.000
_cell.length_b   1.000
_cell.length_c   1.000
_cell.angle_alpha   90.00
_cell.angle_beta   90.00
_cell.angle_gamma   90.00
#
_symmetry.space_group_name_H-M   'P 1'
#
loop_
_entity.id
_entity.type
_entity.pdbx_description
1 polymer ?
#
loop_
_entity_poly.entity_id
_entity_poly.type
_entity_poly.pdbx_seq_one_letter_code
_entity_poly.pdbx_strand_id
1 'polypeptide(L)'
;MNAMLARLAGWKSGFLYALLQVRRASAALALRDHQAFTSIITGSPHGFTDPTRLTGWTCNFLYAHLAFVVVVGCIRALEAVGTPLELSPATETIRFVLRMIITYGIMLLLPAWTLRANHNARQLGASGMKFAPEWAAGWYFLPPGLFWKPYQVMKEVWQASVDPTDWREQRGSPLVGWWWALWLIASWGGLLGLAIATLVLEASDAQTVEIAIGIANLLLHIPLTLLLLTIILKIHGMQMRHHDTAPDPTPADASATGEGLPNSTRSQR
;
A
#
# COMPACT_ATOMS: atom_id res chain seq x y z
N MET A 1 10.92 -21.27 -28.72
CA MET A 1 11.07 -21.41 -27.25
C MET A 1 12.33 -20.71 -26.72
N ASN A 2 13.54 -21.05 -27.18
CA ASN A 2 14.80 -20.48 -26.65
C ASN A 2 14.96 -18.96 -26.82
N ALA A 3 14.53 -18.37 -27.95
CA ALA A 3 14.59 -16.91 -28.16
C ALA A 3 13.61 -16.12 -27.28
N MET A 4 12.47 -16.72 -26.92
CA MET A 4 11.46 -16.13 -26.04
C MET A 4 11.90 -16.17 -24.57
N LEU A 5 12.54 -17.28 -24.17
CA LEU A 5 13.19 -17.42 -22.85
C LEU A 5 14.39 -16.46 -22.69
N ALA A 6 15.18 -16.23 -23.75
CA ALA A 6 16.27 -15.25 -23.74
C ALA A 6 15.76 -13.80 -23.60
N ARG A 7 14.63 -13.46 -24.25
CA ARG A 7 13.97 -12.14 -24.09
C ARG A 7 13.37 -11.95 -22.69
N LEU A 8 12.79 -13.00 -22.10
CA LEU A 8 12.30 -12.99 -20.72
C LEU A 8 13.44 -12.87 -19.69
N ALA A 9 14.62 -13.42 -19.99
CA ALA A 9 15.81 -13.26 -19.15
C ALA A 9 16.37 -11.83 -19.19
N GLY A 10 16.35 -11.18 -20.36
CA GLY A 10 16.82 -9.81 -20.56
C GLY A 10 15.96 -8.72 -19.90
N TRP A 11 14.66 -8.98 -19.67
CA TRP A 11 13.83 -8.09 -18.85
C TRP A 11 14.48 -7.91 -17.49
N LYS A 12 14.85 -8.98 -16.78
CA LYS A 12 15.34 -8.88 -15.40
C LYS A 12 16.54 -7.95 -15.29
N SER A 13 17.50 -8.05 -16.22
CA SER A 13 18.67 -7.17 -16.28
C SER A 13 18.30 -5.74 -16.70
N GLY A 14 17.41 -5.55 -17.68
CA GLY A 14 16.91 -4.23 -18.08
C GLY A 14 16.12 -3.52 -16.97
N PHE A 15 15.32 -4.26 -16.21
CA PHE A 15 14.58 -3.76 -15.05
C PHE A 15 15.50 -3.47 -13.87
N LEU A 16 16.47 -4.36 -13.57
CA LEU A 16 17.51 -4.09 -12.56
C LEU A 16 18.34 -2.87 -12.95
N TYR A 17 18.66 -2.71 -14.24
CA TYR A 17 19.37 -1.55 -14.76
C TYR A 17 18.52 -0.28 -14.64
N ALA A 18 17.24 -0.32 -15.01
CA ALA A 18 16.32 0.80 -14.82
C ALA A 18 16.15 1.16 -13.33
N LEU A 19 16.06 0.18 -12.43
CA LEU A 19 16.02 0.40 -10.98
C LEU A 19 17.32 0.99 -10.44
N LEU A 20 18.46 0.49 -10.91
CA LEU A 20 19.76 1.04 -10.56
C LEU A 20 19.91 2.45 -11.10
N GLN A 21 19.39 2.75 -12.29
CA GLN A 21 19.43 4.07 -12.89
C GLN A 21 18.46 5.03 -12.21
N VAL A 22 17.26 4.61 -11.82
CA VAL A 22 16.34 5.41 -11.02
C VAL A 22 16.93 5.65 -9.62
N ARG A 23 17.56 4.64 -9.00
CA ARG A 23 18.23 4.76 -7.70
C ARG A 23 19.48 5.65 -7.78
N ARG A 24 20.24 5.58 -8.87
CA ARG A 24 21.40 6.43 -9.13
C ARG A 24 20.97 7.85 -9.46
N ALA A 25 19.92 8.04 -10.25
CA ALA A 25 19.34 9.33 -10.57
C ALA A 25 18.74 9.99 -9.32
N SER A 26 18.03 9.23 -8.47
CA SER A 26 17.51 9.74 -7.19
C SER A 26 18.64 10.12 -6.22
N ALA A 27 19.73 9.35 -6.21
CA ALA A 27 20.93 9.68 -5.43
C ALA A 27 21.71 10.87 -6.01
N ALA A 28 21.80 10.98 -7.35
CA ALA A 28 22.52 12.04 -8.05
C ALA A 28 21.77 13.38 -8.04
N LEU A 29 20.44 13.35 -7.99
CA LEU A 29 19.59 14.53 -7.87
C LEU A 29 19.47 15.03 -6.42
N ALA A 30 20.12 14.38 -5.45
CA ALA A 30 20.02 14.71 -4.02
C ALA A 30 18.57 14.89 -3.53
N LEU A 31 17.59 14.24 -4.17
CA LEU A 31 16.17 14.31 -3.78
C LEU A 31 15.96 13.82 -2.34
N ARG A 32 16.88 12.98 -1.87
CA ARG A 32 16.96 12.45 -0.49
C ARG A 32 17.31 13.53 0.54
N ASP A 33 18.09 14.53 0.12
CA ASP A 33 18.57 15.64 0.95
C ASP A 33 17.69 16.89 0.78
N HIS A 34 16.78 16.86 -0.21
CA HIS A 34 15.80 17.91 -0.40
C HIS A 34 14.71 17.78 0.68
N GLN A 35 14.94 18.47 1.80
CA GLN A 35 14.04 18.55 2.96
C GLN A 35 12.56 18.80 2.59
N ALA A 36 12.32 19.48 1.46
CA ALA A 36 10.99 19.68 0.88
C ALA A 36 10.32 18.39 0.39
N PHE A 37 11.04 17.51 -0.32
CA PHE A 37 10.48 16.25 -0.83
C PHE A 37 10.17 15.27 0.33
N THR A 38 11.10 15.17 1.27
CA THR A 38 10.91 14.36 2.49
C THR A 38 9.76 14.92 3.32
N SER A 39 9.66 16.23 3.52
CA SER A 39 8.57 16.81 4.32
C SER A 39 7.19 16.71 3.68
N ILE A 40 7.09 16.85 2.36
CA ILE A 40 5.84 16.65 1.61
C ILE A 40 5.34 15.20 1.76
N ILE A 41 6.25 14.23 1.82
CA ILE A 41 5.92 12.81 1.78
C ILE A 41 5.82 12.17 3.18
N THR A 42 6.75 12.45 4.10
CA THR A 42 6.83 11.89 5.45
C THR A 42 6.34 12.84 6.56
N GLY A 43 6.10 14.13 6.27
CA GLY A 43 5.74 15.13 7.29
C GLY A 43 6.97 15.81 7.91
N SER A 44 7.22 15.67 9.21
CA SER A 44 8.43 16.24 9.80
C SER A 44 9.66 15.45 9.32
N PRO A 45 10.76 16.10 8.89
CA PRO A 45 12.01 15.40 8.57
C PRO A 45 12.58 14.64 9.79
N HIS A 46 12.19 15.06 10.99
CA HIS A 46 12.68 14.53 12.26
C HIS A 46 11.51 14.14 13.17
N GLY A 47 11.59 12.96 13.77
CA GLY A 47 10.62 12.48 14.76
C GLY A 47 9.43 11.73 14.17
N PHE A 48 8.71 11.08 15.07
CA PHE A 48 7.47 10.37 14.78
C PHE A 48 6.42 11.34 14.25
N THR A 49 5.73 10.98 13.16
CA THR A 49 4.65 11.82 12.65
C THR A 49 3.30 11.15 12.82
N ASP A 50 2.35 11.84 13.45
CA ASP A 50 1.00 11.31 13.73
C ASP A 50 0.34 10.73 12.46
N PRO A 51 0.14 9.40 12.39
CA PRO A 51 -0.45 8.74 11.23
C PRO A 51 -1.99 8.72 11.29
N THR A 52 -2.63 9.19 12.37
CA THR A 52 -4.06 8.97 12.67
C THR A 52 -4.98 9.41 11.54
N ARG A 53 -4.78 10.61 10.99
CA ARG A 53 -5.60 11.12 9.87
C ARG A 53 -5.46 10.26 8.62
N LEU A 54 -4.23 9.90 8.25
CA LEU A 54 -3.96 9.11 7.05
C LEU A 54 -4.46 7.67 7.20
N THR A 55 -4.33 7.08 8.38
CA THR A 55 -4.96 5.80 8.73
C THR A 55 -6.47 5.89 8.59
N GLY A 56 -7.10 6.94 9.13
CA GLY A 56 -8.54 7.17 9.04
C GLY A 56 -9.03 7.26 7.59
N TRP A 57 -8.37 8.07 6.75
CA TRP A 57 -8.71 8.17 5.32
C TRP A 57 -8.55 6.83 4.59
N THR A 58 -7.44 6.12 4.82
CA THR A 58 -7.21 4.80 4.22
C THR A 58 -8.31 3.82 4.63
N CYS A 59 -8.67 3.77 5.92
CA CYS A 59 -9.74 2.92 6.43
C CYS A 59 -11.10 3.30 5.85
N ASN A 60 -11.44 4.58 5.75
CA ASN A 60 -12.71 5.05 5.17
C ASN A 60 -12.87 4.59 3.71
N PHE A 61 -11.81 4.70 2.91
CA PHE A 61 -11.83 4.21 1.53
C PHE A 61 -11.96 2.68 1.46
N LEU A 62 -11.33 1.94 2.38
CA LEU A 62 -11.49 0.49 2.47
C LEU A 62 -12.92 0.10 2.89
N TYR A 63 -13.55 0.82 3.82
CA TYR A 63 -14.96 0.63 4.16
C TYR A 63 -15.88 0.97 3.00
N ALA A 64 -15.62 2.05 2.27
CA ALA A 64 -16.37 2.40 1.06
C ALA A 64 -16.26 1.30 -0.01
N HIS A 65 -15.06 0.73 -0.21
CA HIS A 65 -14.85 -0.42 -1.09
C HIS A 65 -15.61 -1.65 -0.62
N LEU A 66 -15.58 -1.96 0.68
CA LEU A 66 -16.32 -3.07 1.25
C LEU A 66 -17.83 -2.92 1.01
N ALA A 67 -18.40 -1.73 1.31
CA ALA A 67 -19.80 -1.42 1.07
C ALA A 67 -20.16 -1.53 -0.43
N PHE A 68 -19.31 -0.98 -1.31
CA PHE A 68 -19.50 -1.05 -2.75
C PHE A 68 -19.54 -2.51 -3.24
N VAL A 69 -18.59 -3.34 -2.80
CA VAL A 69 -18.51 -4.75 -3.18
C VAL A 69 -19.74 -5.52 -2.70
N VAL A 70 -20.21 -5.28 -1.48
CA VAL A 70 -21.43 -5.90 -0.94
C VAL A 70 -22.66 -5.50 -1.76
N VAL A 71 -22.84 -4.19 -2.03
CA VAL A 71 -23.98 -3.70 -2.82
C VAL A 71 -23.99 -4.31 -4.22
N VAL A 72 -22.85 -4.29 -4.91
CA VAL A 72 -22.74 -4.91 -6.24
C VAL A 72 -22.99 -6.41 -6.16
N GLY A 73 -22.45 -7.11 -5.15
CA GLY A 73 -22.70 -8.53 -4.94
C GLY A 73 -24.18 -8.86 -4.72
N CYS A 74 -24.90 -8.04 -3.95
CA CYS A 74 -26.35 -8.19 -3.75
C CYS A 74 -27.13 -8.01 -5.06
N ILE A 75 -26.77 -7.04 -5.89
CA ILE A 75 -27.37 -6.84 -7.22
C ILE A 75 -27.17 -8.11 -8.07
N ARG A 76 -25.95 -8.67 -8.09
CA ARG A 76 -25.66 -9.90 -8.85
C ARG A 76 -26.39 -11.13 -8.31
N ALA A 77 -26.56 -11.22 -6.99
CA ALA A 77 -27.33 -12.29 -6.38
C ALA A 77 -28.82 -12.21 -6.73
N LEU A 78 -29.40 -11.00 -6.80
CA LEU A 78 -30.78 -10.80 -7.25
C LEU A 78 -30.96 -11.17 -8.72
N GLU A 79 -30.03 -10.77 -9.58
CA GLU A 79 -30.01 -11.17 -10.99
C GLU A 79 -29.97 -12.71 -11.13
N ALA A 80 -29.16 -13.39 -10.30
CA ALA A 80 -29.03 -14.84 -10.30
C ALA A 80 -30.33 -15.59 -9.92
N VAL A 81 -31.21 -14.97 -9.13
CA VAL A 81 -32.49 -15.57 -8.69
C VAL A 81 -33.64 -15.18 -9.63
N GLY A 82 -33.33 -14.60 -10.80
CA GLY A 82 -34.32 -14.28 -11.82
C GLY A 82 -35.03 -12.94 -11.60
N THR A 83 -34.44 -12.05 -10.79
CA THR A 83 -34.89 -10.66 -10.63
C THR A 83 -33.89 -9.70 -11.27
N PRO A 84 -33.89 -9.57 -12.62
CA PRO A 84 -33.00 -8.64 -13.30
C PRO A 84 -33.34 -7.20 -12.89
N LEU A 85 -32.32 -6.44 -12.50
CA LEU A 85 -32.45 -5.02 -12.20
C LEU A 85 -32.08 -4.22 -13.45
N GLU A 86 -33.10 -3.72 -14.16
CA GLU A 86 -32.88 -2.79 -15.26
C GLU A 86 -32.48 -1.42 -14.71
N LEU A 87 -31.17 -1.19 -14.63
CA LEU A 87 -30.62 0.03 -14.07
C LEU A 87 -30.50 1.08 -15.18
N SER A 88 -30.89 2.30 -14.87
CA SER A 88 -30.79 3.40 -15.83
C SER A 88 -29.33 3.61 -16.26
N PRO A 89 -29.07 4.09 -17.49
CA PRO A 89 -27.70 4.41 -17.93
C PRO A 89 -26.97 5.38 -16.98
N ALA A 90 -27.72 6.29 -16.34
CA ALA A 90 -27.19 7.19 -15.32
C ALA A 90 -26.71 6.42 -14.07
N THR A 91 -27.48 5.43 -13.60
CA THR A 91 -27.10 4.58 -12.46
C THR A 91 -25.83 3.77 -12.75
N GLU A 92 -25.72 3.22 -13.96
CA GLU A 92 -24.49 2.51 -14.38
C GLU A 92 -23.28 3.44 -14.39
N THR A 93 -23.44 4.63 -14.96
CA THR A 93 -22.39 5.65 -15.00
C THR A 93 -21.95 6.05 -13.59
N ILE A 94 -22.90 6.30 -12.68
CA ILE A 94 -22.61 6.63 -11.28
C ILE A 94 -21.85 5.48 -10.60
N ARG A 95 -22.29 4.23 -10.79
CA ARG A 95 -21.63 3.05 -10.24
C ARG A 95 -20.17 2.96 -10.71
N PHE A 96 -19.94 3.17 -12.00
CA PHE A 96 -18.60 3.16 -12.60
C PHE A 96 -17.72 4.28 -12.02
N VAL A 97 -18.22 5.52 -11.95
CA VAL A 97 -17.48 6.65 -11.39
C VAL A 97 -17.14 6.42 -9.92
N LEU A 98 -18.08 5.91 -9.11
CA LEU A 98 -17.82 5.56 -7.71
C LEU A 98 -16.74 4.49 -7.58
N ARG A 99 -16.78 3.44 -8.42
CA ARG A 99 -15.74 2.41 -8.45
C ARG A 99 -14.37 3.00 -8.74
N MET A 100 -14.27 3.94 -9.69
CA MET A 100 -13.03 4.61 -10.03
C MET A 100 -12.50 5.45 -8.87
N ILE A 101 -13.33 6.29 -8.26
CA ILE A 101 -12.95 7.13 -7.11
C ILE A 101 -12.41 6.27 -5.97
N ILE A 102 -13.13 5.21 -5.61
CA ILE A 102 -12.74 4.31 -4.52
C ILE A 102 -11.40 3.62 -4.85
N THR A 103 -11.28 3.04 -6.05
CA THR A 103 -10.10 2.26 -6.45
C THR A 103 -8.85 3.14 -6.53
N TYR A 104 -8.95 4.30 -7.20
CA TYR A 104 -7.82 5.24 -7.30
C TYR A 104 -7.49 5.87 -5.95
N GLY A 105 -8.49 6.16 -5.12
CA GLY A 105 -8.27 6.61 -3.75
C GLY A 105 -7.42 5.61 -2.95
N ILE A 106 -7.77 4.32 -2.97
CA ILE A 106 -6.98 3.26 -2.31
C ILE A 106 -5.58 3.16 -2.93
N MET A 107 -5.47 3.24 -4.26
CA MET A 107 -4.20 3.19 -4.98
C MET A 107 -3.23 4.30 -4.54
N LEU A 108 -3.73 5.47 -4.13
CA LEU A 108 -2.91 6.58 -3.64
C LEU A 108 -2.69 6.52 -2.13
N LEU A 109 -3.74 6.21 -1.36
CA LEU A 109 -3.71 6.23 0.10
C LEU A 109 -2.89 5.07 0.68
N LEU A 110 -3.01 3.86 0.14
CA LEU A 110 -2.32 2.69 0.70
C LEU A 110 -0.78 2.80 0.60
N PRO A 111 -0.17 3.20 -0.54
CA PRO A 111 1.27 3.44 -0.60
C PRO A 111 1.71 4.59 0.30
N ALA A 112 0.96 5.70 0.34
CA ALA A 112 1.25 6.84 1.21
C ALA A 112 1.23 6.43 2.69
N TRP A 113 0.24 5.63 3.10
CA TRP A 113 0.15 5.08 4.44
C TRP A 113 1.31 4.12 4.75
N THR A 114 1.66 3.23 3.80
CA THR A 114 2.76 2.29 3.97
C THR A 114 4.09 3.02 4.18
N LEU A 115 4.31 4.09 3.42
CA LEU A 115 5.48 4.96 3.59
C LEU A 115 5.50 5.60 4.97
N ARG A 116 4.36 6.16 5.43
CA ARG A 116 4.24 6.77 6.76
C ARG A 116 4.53 5.75 7.87
N ALA A 117 3.96 4.56 7.76
CA ALA A 117 4.15 3.48 8.72
C ALA A 117 5.61 3.00 8.75
N ASN A 118 6.30 2.95 7.61
CA ASN A 118 7.74 2.63 7.56
C ASN A 118 8.59 3.72 8.20
N HIS A 119 8.31 5.00 7.90
CA HIS A 119 9.00 6.13 8.53
C HIS A 119 8.84 6.10 10.05
N ASN A 120 7.61 5.99 10.54
CA ASN A 120 7.31 5.97 11.96
C ASN A 120 7.97 4.80 12.69
N ALA A 121 7.99 3.60 12.09
CA ALA A 121 8.69 2.46 12.68
C ALA A 121 10.18 2.76 12.93
N ARG A 122 10.85 3.48 12.02
CA ARG A 122 12.25 3.89 12.20
C ARG A 122 12.42 4.89 13.34
N GLN A 123 11.49 5.84 13.46
CA GLN A 123 11.50 6.84 14.54
C GLN A 123 11.26 6.20 15.92
N LEU A 124 10.59 5.05 15.95
CA LEU A 124 10.39 4.26 17.17
C LEU A 124 11.59 3.37 17.54
N GLY A 125 12.68 3.39 16.77
CA GLY A 125 13.91 2.64 17.07
C GLY A 125 14.22 1.49 16.11
N ALA A 126 13.39 1.24 15.08
CA ALA A 126 13.65 0.21 14.07
C ALA A 126 14.80 0.59 13.12
N SER A 127 16.02 0.42 13.62
CA SER A 127 17.24 0.74 12.89
C SER A 127 17.57 -0.33 11.83
N GLY A 128 18.10 0.12 10.69
CA GLY A 128 18.57 -0.74 9.61
C GLY A 128 17.48 -1.58 8.89
N MET A 129 16.22 -1.14 8.89
CA MET A 129 15.18 -1.69 8.02
C MET A 129 15.61 -1.66 6.55
N LYS A 130 15.34 -2.75 5.81
CA LYS A 130 15.82 -2.98 4.44
C LYS A 130 15.14 -2.07 3.43
N PHE A 131 13.85 -1.79 3.61
CA PHE A 131 13.10 -0.93 2.71
C PHE A 131 13.09 0.49 3.25
N ALA A 132 13.72 1.41 2.50
CA ALA A 132 13.64 2.83 2.79
C ALA A 132 12.20 3.34 2.57
N PRO A 133 11.74 4.35 3.35
CA PRO A 133 10.35 4.82 3.29
C PRO A 133 9.90 5.21 1.88
N GLU A 134 10.76 5.87 1.10
CA GLU A 134 10.46 6.35 -0.25
C GLU A 134 10.20 5.18 -1.22
N TRP A 135 10.95 4.10 -1.05
CA TRP A 135 10.78 2.88 -1.84
C TRP A 135 9.60 2.03 -1.36
N ALA A 136 9.18 2.17 -0.11
CA ALA A 136 8.00 1.48 0.42
C ALA A 136 6.73 1.83 -0.37
N ALA A 137 6.57 3.10 -0.78
CA ALA A 137 5.50 3.52 -1.69
C ALA A 137 5.82 3.18 -3.16
N GLY A 138 7.05 3.42 -3.61
CA GLY A 138 7.43 3.25 -5.03
C GLY A 138 7.20 1.84 -5.58
N TRP A 139 7.30 0.80 -4.73
CA TRP A 139 7.10 -0.59 -5.15
C TRP A 139 5.67 -0.93 -5.60
N TYR A 140 4.67 -0.14 -5.22
CA TYR A 140 3.28 -0.32 -5.66
C TYR A 140 3.07 0.09 -7.13
N PHE A 141 3.97 0.89 -7.70
CA PHE A 141 3.84 1.42 -9.08
C PHE A 141 4.78 0.74 -10.08
N LEU A 142 5.68 -0.13 -9.62
CA LEU A 142 6.66 -0.83 -10.46
C LEU A 142 6.15 -2.24 -10.80
N PRO A 143 5.77 -2.53 -12.06
CA PRO A 143 5.08 -3.78 -12.41
C PRO A 143 5.79 -5.07 -11.96
N PRO A 144 7.13 -5.22 -12.07
CA PRO A 144 7.80 -6.43 -11.59
C PRO A 144 7.95 -6.47 -10.06
N GLY A 145 8.02 -5.31 -9.40
CA GLY A 145 8.07 -5.22 -7.95
C GLY A 145 6.72 -5.56 -7.31
N LEU A 146 5.63 -5.27 -8.02
CA LEU A 146 4.26 -5.47 -7.58
C LEU A 146 3.91 -6.93 -7.26
N PHE A 147 4.72 -7.92 -7.65
CA PHE A 147 4.47 -9.34 -7.35
C PHE A 147 4.86 -9.77 -5.93
N TRP A 148 5.84 -9.11 -5.31
CA TRP A 148 6.37 -9.54 -4.00
C TRP A 148 6.86 -8.42 -3.10
N LYS A 149 7.10 -7.21 -3.63
CA LYS A 149 7.66 -6.12 -2.83
C LYS A 149 6.67 -5.52 -1.84
N PRO A 150 5.40 -5.25 -2.18
CA PRO A 150 4.45 -4.76 -1.19
C PRO A 150 4.29 -5.71 0.00
N TYR A 151 4.27 -7.03 -0.25
CA TYR A 151 4.32 -8.04 0.81
C TYR A 151 5.55 -7.91 1.70
N GLN A 152 6.75 -7.83 1.11
CA GLN A 152 8.00 -7.70 1.87
C GLN A 152 8.03 -6.43 2.72
N VAL A 153 7.57 -5.30 2.16
CA VAL A 153 7.48 -4.02 2.85
C VAL A 153 6.50 -4.10 4.01
N MET A 154 5.27 -4.59 3.78
CA MET A 154 4.25 -4.70 4.82
C MET A 154 4.67 -5.66 5.94
N LYS A 155 5.33 -6.77 5.60
CA LYS A 155 5.90 -7.71 6.57
C LYS A 155 6.96 -7.05 7.43
N GLU A 156 7.89 -6.31 6.83
CA GLU A 156 8.94 -5.59 7.55
C GLU A 156 8.35 -4.51 8.48
N VAL A 157 7.39 -3.72 7.99
CA VAL A 157 6.68 -2.73 8.80
C VAL A 157 5.94 -3.40 9.95
N TRP A 158 5.29 -4.54 9.72
CA TRP A 158 4.65 -5.31 10.79
C TRP A 158 5.66 -5.71 11.87
N GLN A 159 6.76 -6.34 11.48
CA GLN A 159 7.81 -6.79 12.41
C GLN A 159 8.37 -5.63 13.23
N ALA A 160 8.68 -4.51 12.56
CA ALA A 160 9.17 -3.28 13.18
C ALA A 160 8.14 -2.57 14.07
N SER A 161 6.85 -2.84 13.87
CA SER A 161 5.80 -2.32 14.74
C SER A 161 5.54 -3.21 15.95
N VAL A 162 5.88 -4.51 15.89
CA VAL A 162 5.74 -5.43 17.04
C VAL A 162 6.77 -5.10 18.11
N ASP A 163 8.03 -5.01 17.71
CA ASP A 163 9.15 -4.61 18.57
C ASP A 163 10.12 -3.81 17.70
N PRO A 164 10.19 -2.48 17.84
CA PRO A 164 11.08 -1.66 17.04
C PRO A 164 12.55 -1.99 17.27
N THR A 165 12.95 -2.30 18.50
CA THR A 165 14.37 -2.52 18.86
C THR A 165 14.89 -3.86 18.36
N ASP A 166 14.06 -4.91 18.40
CA ASP A 166 14.43 -6.27 18.02
C ASP A 166 13.58 -6.81 16.85
N TRP A 167 13.23 -5.93 15.91
CA TRP A 167 12.29 -6.25 14.84
C TRP A 167 12.73 -7.40 13.93
N ARG A 168 14.05 -7.66 13.83
CA ARG A 168 14.59 -8.71 12.94
C ARG A 168 14.27 -10.11 13.45
N GLU A 169 14.17 -10.28 14.76
CA GLU A 169 13.82 -11.55 15.40
C GLU A 169 12.30 -11.78 15.42
N GLN A 170 11.52 -10.71 15.25
CA GLN A 170 10.07 -10.80 15.24
C GLN A 170 9.55 -11.62 14.05
N ARG A 171 8.59 -12.49 14.30
CA ARG A 171 7.91 -13.25 13.25
C ARG A 171 6.96 -12.33 12.47
N GLY A 172 6.97 -12.46 11.16
CA GLY A 172 5.94 -11.83 10.32
C GLY A 172 4.55 -12.39 10.63
N SER A 173 3.50 -11.59 10.41
CA SER A 173 2.13 -12.04 10.63
C SER A 173 1.55 -12.83 9.47
N PRO A 174 0.87 -13.96 9.73
CA PRO A 174 0.11 -14.69 8.71
C PRO A 174 -0.94 -13.83 8.00
N LEU A 175 -1.46 -12.80 8.67
CA LEU A 175 -2.43 -11.87 8.08
C LEU A 175 -1.87 -11.20 6.83
N VAL A 176 -0.61 -10.77 6.88
CA VAL A 176 0.08 -10.13 5.74
C VAL A 176 0.27 -11.12 4.59
N GLY A 177 0.54 -12.40 4.91
CA GLY A 177 0.65 -13.47 3.92
C GLY A 177 -0.68 -13.74 3.21
N TRP A 178 -1.76 -13.91 3.97
CA TRP A 178 -3.10 -14.16 3.42
C TRP A 178 -3.64 -12.97 2.63
N TRP A 179 -3.46 -11.75 3.14
CA TRP A 179 -3.80 -10.53 2.41
C TRP A 179 -3.13 -10.51 1.05
N TRP A 180 -1.83 -10.78 1.00
CA TRP A 180 -1.09 -10.76 -0.25
C TRP A 180 -1.49 -11.87 -1.22
N ALA A 181 -1.71 -13.08 -0.70
CA ALA A 181 -2.19 -14.21 -1.50
C ALA A 181 -3.55 -13.88 -2.15
N LEU A 182 -4.50 -13.35 -1.38
CA LEU A 182 -5.81 -12.93 -1.89
C LEU A 182 -5.69 -11.76 -2.88
N TRP A 183 -4.78 -10.82 -2.65
CA TRP A 183 -4.54 -9.71 -3.58
C TRP A 183 -4.02 -10.22 -4.92
N LEU A 184 -3.11 -11.19 -4.92
CA LEU A 184 -2.62 -11.83 -6.13
C LEU A 184 -3.74 -12.58 -6.86
N ILE A 185 -4.54 -13.36 -6.14
CA ILE A 185 -5.69 -14.07 -6.72
C ILE A 185 -6.68 -13.06 -7.32
N ALA A 186 -6.95 -11.93 -6.66
CA ALA A 186 -7.89 -10.92 -7.15
C ALA A 186 -7.37 -10.21 -8.40
N SER A 187 -6.11 -9.77 -8.34
CA SER A 187 -5.50 -8.99 -9.41
C SER A 187 -5.28 -9.83 -10.66
N TRP A 188 -4.79 -11.07 -10.50
CA TRP A 188 -4.44 -11.93 -11.63
C TRP A 188 -5.57 -12.87 -12.04
N GLY A 189 -6.42 -13.29 -11.10
CA GLY A 189 -7.61 -14.07 -11.40
C GLY A 189 -8.62 -13.30 -12.24
N GLY A 190 -8.73 -11.98 -12.05
CA GLY A 190 -9.54 -11.12 -12.93
C GLY A 190 -9.01 -11.08 -14.37
N LEU A 191 -7.69 -10.94 -14.55
CA LEU A 191 -7.06 -10.96 -15.88
C LEU A 191 -7.22 -12.33 -16.55
N LEU A 192 -7.04 -13.41 -15.79
CA LEU A 192 -7.18 -14.77 -16.30
C LEU A 192 -8.64 -15.11 -16.64
N GLY A 193 -9.59 -14.68 -15.81
CA GLY A 193 -11.03 -14.83 -16.05
C GLY A 193 -11.47 -14.12 -17.33
N LEU A 194 -11.00 -12.90 -17.55
CA LEU A 194 -11.24 -12.16 -18.79
C LEU A 194 -10.64 -12.88 -20.00
N ALA A 195 -9.39 -13.37 -19.90
CA ALA A 195 -8.73 -14.12 -20.97
C ALA A 195 -9.47 -15.44 -21.30
N ILE A 196 -9.87 -16.21 -20.29
CA ILE A 196 -10.62 -17.47 -20.47
C ILE A 196 -11.99 -17.17 -21.08
N ALA A 197 -12.69 -16.13 -20.63
CA ALA A 197 -13.97 -15.74 -21.21
C ALA A 197 -13.87 -15.41 -22.71
N THR A 198 -12.80 -14.72 -23.12
CA THR A 198 -12.56 -14.41 -24.54
C THR A 198 -12.11 -15.61 -25.38
N LEU A 199 -11.55 -16.66 -24.77
CA LEU A 199 -10.90 -17.78 -25.49
C LEU A 199 -11.71 -19.09 -25.47
N VAL A 200 -12.58 -19.30 -24.48
CA VAL A 200 -13.19 -20.61 -24.20
C VAL A 200 -14.72 -20.55 -24.14
N LEU A 201 -15.30 -19.38 -23.83
CA LEU A 201 -16.71 -19.26 -23.48
C LEU A 201 -17.63 -18.86 -24.65
N GLU A 202 -17.29 -19.22 -25.90
CA GLU A 202 -18.20 -19.11 -27.06
C GLU A 202 -19.50 -19.95 -26.88
N ALA A 203 -19.62 -20.76 -25.82
CA ALA A 203 -20.75 -21.65 -25.55
C ALA A 203 -21.60 -21.30 -24.31
N SER A 204 -21.26 -20.26 -23.52
CA SER A 204 -22.05 -19.85 -22.35
C SER A 204 -22.70 -18.49 -22.55
N ASP A 205 -23.95 -18.34 -22.12
CA ASP A 205 -24.64 -17.05 -22.07
C ASP A 205 -23.79 -16.02 -21.31
N ALA A 206 -23.48 -14.89 -21.97
CA ALA A 206 -22.63 -13.83 -21.44
C ALA A 206 -23.12 -13.31 -20.07
N GLN A 207 -24.44 -13.29 -19.89
CA GLN A 207 -25.07 -12.90 -18.63
C GLN A 207 -24.70 -13.85 -17.49
N THR A 208 -24.67 -15.16 -17.73
CA THR A 208 -24.28 -16.17 -16.74
C THR A 208 -22.82 -15.98 -16.29
N VAL A 209 -21.94 -15.68 -17.24
CA VAL A 209 -20.52 -15.42 -16.96
C VAL A 209 -20.34 -14.16 -16.11
N GLU A 210 -21.07 -13.10 -16.42
CA GLU A 210 -21.02 -11.83 -15.69
C GLU A 210 -21.49 -12.01 -14.23
N ILE A 211 -22.59 -12.73 -14.01
CA ILE A 211 -23.10 -13.06 -12.67
C ILE A 211 -22.05 -13.86 -11.89
N ALA A 212 -21.47 -14.89 -12.49
CA ALA A 212 -20.46 -15.74 -11.85
C ALA A 212 -19.21 -14.94 -11.43
N ILE A 213 -18.70 -14.06 -12.32
CA ILE A 213 -17.59 -13.16 -12.01
C ILE A 213 -17.94 -12.22 -10.86
N GLY A 214 -19.16 -11.67 -10.86
CA GLY A 214 -19.65 -10.79 -9.81
C GLY A 214 -19.67 -11.46 -8.43
N ILE A 215 -20.17 -12.69 -8.35
CA ILE A 215 -20.18 -13.50 -7.12
C ILE A 215 -18.76 -13.84 -6.67
N ALA A 216 -17.88 -14.27 -7.59
CA ALA A 216 -16.48 -14.56 -7.28
C ALA A 216 -15.75 -13.31 -6.72
N ASN A 217 -16.01 -12.14 -7.31
CA ASN A 217 -15.45 -10.87 -6.85
C ASN A 217 -15.90 -10.54 -5.41
N LEU A 218 -17.17 -10.80 -5.05
CA LEU A 218 -17.69 -10.62 -3.68
C LEU A 218 -16.92 -11.50 -2.69
N LEU A 219 -16.83 -12.80 -2.97
CA LEU A 219 -16.19 -13.80 -2.10
C LEU A 219 -14.70 -13.51 -1.87
N LEU A 220 -14.05 -12.88 -2.84
CA LEU A 220 -12.62 -12.59 -2.79
C LEU A 220 -12.31 -11.23 -2.15
N HIS A 221 -13.04 -10.18 -2.52
CA HIS A 221 -12.74 -8.83 -2.06
C HIS A 221 -13.17 -8.55 -0.62
N ILE A 222 -14.21 -9.22 -0.10
CA ILE A 222 -14.59 -9.09 1.32
C ILE A 222 -13.43 -9.50 2.24
N PRO A 223 -12.94 -10.76 2.23
CA PRO A 223 -11.87 -11.17 3.13
C PRO A 223 -10.57 -10.40 2.87
N LEU A 224 -10.25 -10.08 1.61
CA LEU A 224 -9.09 -9.27 1.25
C LEU A 224 -9.11 -7.90 1.94
N THR A 225 -10.25 -7.21 1.90
CA THR A 225 -10.41 -5.87 2.47
C THR A 225 -10.38 -5.92 4.00
N LEU A 226 -11.04 -6.90 4.60
CA LEU A 226 -11.04 -7.10 6.05
C LEU A 226 -9.63 -7.41 6.59
N LEU A 227 -8.85 -8.23 5.88
CA LEU A 227 -7.46 -8.48 6.25
C LEU A 227 -6.62 -7.21 6.17
N LEU A 228 -6.76 -6.42 5.10
CA LEU A 228 -6.02 -5.16 4.96
C LEU A 228 -6.38 -4.16 6.06
N LEU A 229 -7.68 -3.98 6.36
CA LEU A 229 -8.15 -3.17 7.48
C LEU A 229 -7.52 -3.64 8.80
N THR A 230 -7.55 -4.95 9.05
CA THR A 230 -6.98 -5.53 10.28
C THR A 230 -5.48 -5.27 10.37
N ILE A 231 -4.74 -5.41 9.27
CA ILE A 231 -3.30 -5.15 9.21
C ILE A 231 -3.02 -3.67 9.55
N ILE A 232 -3.71 -2.76 8.87
CA ILE A 232 -3.54 -1.31 9.05
C ILE A 232 -3.83 -0.89 10.49
N LEU A 233 -4.98 -1.32 11.03
CA LEU A 233 -5.39 -0.96 12.39
C LEU A 233 -4.45 -1.54 13.44
N LYS A 234 -3.97 -2.79 13.27
CA LYS A 234 -3.01 -3.39 14.19
C LYS A 234 -1.65 -2.69 14.15
N ILE A 235 -1.12 -2.42 12.96
CA ILE A 235 0.15 -1.68 12.80
C ILE A 235 0.02 -0.30 13.44
N HIS A 236 -1.04 0.44 13.11
CA HIS A 236 -1.29 1.75 13.69
C HIS A 236 -1.36 1.70 15.23
N GLY A 237 -2.15 0.77 15.79
CA GLY A 237 -2.28 0.64 17.24
C GLY A 237 -0.98 0.25 17.93
N MET A 238 -0.18 -0.64 17.33
CA MET A 238 1.13 -0.98 17.87
C MET A 238 2.08 0.22 17.84
N GLN A 239 2.13 0.97 16.74
CA GLN A 239 3.02 2.14 16.63
C GLN A 239 2.63 3.27 17.59
N MET A 240 1.33 3.55 17.74
CA MET A 240 0.86 4.56 18.70
C MET A 240 1.19 4.16 20.14
N ARG A 241 1.02 2.89 20.52
CA ARG A 241 1.39 2.41 21.86
C ARG A 241 2.87 2.64 22.16
N HIS A 242 3.77 2.30 21.23
CA HIS A 242 5.20 2.53 21.41
C HIS A 242 5.53 4.02 21.57
N HIS A 243 4.90 4.88 20.76
CA HIS A 243 5.05 6.33 20.86
C HIS A 243 4.60 6.86 22.23
N ASP A 244 3.43 6.43 22.70
CA ASP A 244 2.85 6.91 23.96
C ASP A 244 3.61 6.41 25.21
N THR A 245 4.34 5.28 25.08
CA THR A 245 5.18 4.73 26.15
C THR A 245 6.64 5.21 26.10
N ALA A 246 7.04 5.94 25.06
CA ALA A 246 8.40 6.45 24.94
C ALA A 246 8.63 7.55 26.01
N PRO A 247 9.73 7.48 26.78
CA PRO A 247 10.05 8.54 27.73
C PRO A 247 10.27 9.86 26.98
N ASP A 248 9.74 10.96 27.53
CA ASP A 248 9.99 12.30 26.99
C ASP A 248 11.50 12.56 26.92
N PRO A 249 12.03 13.13 25.83
CA PRO A 249 13.46 13.43 25.74
C PRO A 249 13.85 14.31 26.91
N THR A 250 14.85 13.86 27.68
CA THR A 250 15.29 14.55 28.88
C THR A 250 15.83 15.94 28.47
N PRO A 251 15.64 17.01 29.26
CA PRO A 251 16.08 18.37 28.87
C PRO A 251 17.55 18.49 28.41
N ALA A 252 18.41 17.56 28.81
CA ALA A 252 19.80 17.45 28.39
C ALA A 252 19.99 17.09 26.90
N ASP A 253 19.07 16.34 26.29
CA ASP A 253 19.10 16.00 24.87
C ASP A 253 18.57 17.15 23.99
N ALA A 254 17.74 18.02 24.56
CA ALA A 254 17.23 19.23 23.92
C ALA A 254 18.30 20.34 23.84
N SER A 255 19.22 20.43 24.82
CA SER A 255 20.33 21.38 24.76
C SER A 255 21.43 20.94 23.78
N ALA A 256 21.68 19.64 23.63
CA ALA A 256 22.65 19.10 22.67
C ALA A 256 22.24 19.31 21.19
N THR A 257 20.94 19.45 20.92
CA THR A 257 20.40 19.72 19.58
C THR A 257 20.28 21.21 19.25
N GLY A 258 20.45 22.11 20.23
CA GLY A 258 20.34 23.56 20.07
C GLY A 258 21.67 24.33 19.91
N GLU A 259 22.82 23.74 20.27
CA GLU A 259 24.13 24.40 20.19
C GLU A 259 24.83 24.13 18.84
N GLY A 260 24.30 24.71 17.76
CA GLY A 260 24.85 24.51 16.40
C GLY A 260 24.81 25.72 15.48
N LEU A 261 24.48 26.91 15.97
CA LEU A 261 24.55 28.16 15.20
C LEU A 261 25.34 29.20 16.00
N PRO A 262 26.61 29.50 15.63
CA PRO A 262 27.32 30.62 16.22
C PRO A 262 26.57 31.89 15.87
N ASN A 263 26.08 32.55 16.93
CA ASN A 263 25.43 33.85 16.91
C ASN A 263 26.44 34.91 16.45
N SER A 264 26.63 35.03 15.14
CA SER A 264 27.52 36.02 14.52
C SER A 264 26.82 37.36 14.34
N THR A 265 26.34 37.94 15.45
CA THR A 265 25.96 39.35 15.44
C THR A 265 26.19 39.99 16.80
N ARG A 266 27.44 40.33 17.09
CA ARG A 266 27.73 41.50 17.92
C ARG A 266 29.11 42.10 17.62
N SER A 267 29.08 43.39 17.31
CA SER A 267 30.15 44.39 17.53
C SER A 267 31.30 44.44 16.50
N GLN A 268 31.30 45.45 15.62
CA GLN A 268 32.11 46.68 15.79
C GLN A 268 31.98 47.63 14.56
N ARG A 269 31.76 48.91 14.88
CA ARG A 269 31.84 50.15 14.07
C ARG A 269 30.64 50.55 13.23
#